data_AF-A0A7C4VXJ7-F1
#
_entry.id   AF-A0A7C4VXJ7-F1
#
_cell.length_a   1.000
_cell.length_b   1.000
_cell.length_c   1.000
_cell.angle_alpha   90.00
_cell.angle_beta   90.00
_cell.angle_gamma   90.00
#
_symmetry.space_group_name_H-M   'P 1'
#
loop_
_entity.id
_entity.type
_entity.pdbx_description
1 polymer ?
#
loop_
_entity_poly.entity_id
_entity_poly.type
_entity_poly.pdbx_seq_one_letter_code
_entity_poly.pdbx_strand_id
1 'polypeptide(L)'
;MGYTHYWYRDGREIKREVFERIVNDFKKLLPMFKVLDIKLAGPLGDGEPIITNDEVIFNGSKNCGHPKNDAVVIPWPAETVKNGVAPKSEDAIVGSWFAGVLLLQRTCNGDCSYETFYFPRVIDLKEKPLGEIDYYKMNGMPVYREKWQVGKYFHFCKTAFRPYDLAVQCFLVIAKHHLGNKLIVRSDGDLNHWMEAMTICKNAFGYEDFVLNE
;
A
#
# COMPACT_ATOMS: atom_id res chain seq x y z
N MET A 1 -14.72 2.22 -1.80
CA MET A 1 -14.46 1.79 -0.41
C MET A 1 -13.60 0.55 -0.47
N GLY A 2 -12.66 0.41 0.46
CA GLY A 2 -11.69 -0.69 0.51
C GLY A 2 -10.53 -0.26 1.39
N TYR A 3 -9.83 -1.22 1.99
CA TYR A 3 -8.67 -0.96 2.84
C TYR A 3 -7.59 -0.20 2.05
N THR A 4 -7.19 0.99 2.53
CA THR A 4 -6.35 1.95 1.80
C THR A 4 -5.13 2.37 2.60
N HIS A 5 -4.00 2.54 1.90
CA HIS A 5 -2.80 3.18 2.41
C HIS A 5 -2.60 4.54 1.77
N TYR A 6 -2.19 5.51 2.56
CA TYR A 6 -2.00 6.90 2.16
C TYR A 6 -0.57 7.32 2.45
N TRP A 7 0.01 8.14 1.58
CA TRP A 7 1.28 8.78 1.90
C TRP A 7 1.33 10.23 1.45
N TYR A 8 2.01 11.02 2.28
CA TYR A 8 2.19 12.44 2.08
C TYR A 8 3.68 12.73 1.97
N ARG A 9 4.10 13.22 0.81
CA ARG A 9 5.51 13.51 0.53
C ARG A 9 5.80 14.99 0.57
N ASP A 10 6.86 15.35 1.28
CA ASP A 10 7.47 16.67 1.20
C ASP A 10 8.44 16.74 0.01
N GLY A 11 8.25 17.76 -0.82
CA GLY A 11 9.03 17.96 -2.04
C GLY A 11 8.54 17.13 -3.23
N ARG A 12 8.78 17.70 -4.42
CA ARG A 12 8.38 17.11 -5.70
C ARG A 12 9.30 15.98 -6.14
N GLU A 13 10.58 16.07 -5.83
CA GLU A 13 11.62 15.16 -6.28
C GLU A 13 12.34 14.49 -5.10
N ILE A 14 12.50 13.17 -5.20
CA ILE A 14 13.42 12.39 -4.39
C ILE A 14 14.76 12.35 -5.13
N LYS A 15 15.86 12.66 -4.40
CA LYS A 15 17.22 12.55 -4.93
C LYS A 15 17.44 11.14 -5.51
N ARG A 16 18.06 11.05 -6.69
CA ARG A 16 18.19 9.77 -7.42
C ARG A 16 18.86 8.70 -6.58
N GLU A 17 19.93 9.03 -5.87
CA GLU A 17 20.69 8.08 -5.05
C GLU A 17 19.85 7.54 -3.89
N VAL A 18 18.92 8.35 -3.35
CA VAL A 18 17.98 7.92 -2.30
C VAL A 18 16.93 6.98 -2.89
N PHE A 19 16.37 7.34 -4.04
CA PHE A 19 15.36 6.53 -4.71
C PHE A 19 15.91 5.18 -5.19
N GLU A 20 17.15 5.16 -5.67
CA GLU A 20 17.86 3.94 -6.06
C GLU A 20 18.02 2.98 -4.87
N ARG A 21 18.32 3.49 -3.67
CA ARG A 21 18.36 2.64 -2.47
C ARG A 21 17.00 2.05 -2.15
N ILE A 22 15.94 2.85 -2.17
CA ILE A 22 14.55 2.38 -1.97
C ILE A 22 14.21 1.24 -2.95
N VAL A 23 14.49 1.47 -4.24
CA VAL A 23 14.22 0.50 -5.30
C VAL A 23 15.06 -0.77 -5.13
N ASN A 24 16.35 -0.65 -4.82
CA ASN A 24 17.25 -1.78 -4.63
C ASN A 24 16.83 -2.64 -3.44
N ASP A 25 16.43 -2.03 -2.32
CA ASP A 25 15.96 -2.77 -1.16
C ASP A 25 14.61 -3.43 -1.44
N PHE A 26 13.68 -2.76 -2.12
CA PHE A 26 12.42 -3.39 -2.54
C PHE A 26 12.64 -4.57 -3.49
N LYS A 27 13.57 -4.47 -4.45
CA LYS A 27 13.92 -5.56 -5.36
C LYS A 27 14.40 -6.82 -4.64
N LYS A 28 15.10 -6.67 -3.50
CA LYS A 28 15.55 -7.81 -2.68
C LYS A 28 14.39 -8.58 -2.05
N LEU A 29 13.21 -7.97 -1.89
CA LEU A 29 12.03 -8.62 -1.33
C LEU A 29 11.20 -9.39 -2.37
N LEU A 30 11.39 -9.14 -3.67
CA LEU A 30 10.59 -9.77 -4.74
C LEU A 30 10.59 -11.31 -4.71
N PRO A 31 11.74 -12.00 -4.47
CA PRO A 31 11.74 -13.46 -4.37
C PRO A 31 10.88 -13.97 -3.19
N MET A 32 10.85 -13.24 -2.08
CA MET A 32 10.08 -13.62 -0.90
C MET A 32 8.57 -13.48 -1.14
N PHE A 33 8.12 -12.44 -1.85
CA PHE A 33 6.72 -12.34 -2.26
C PHE A 33 6.29 -13.55 -3.09
N LYS A 34 7.14 -14.02 -4.00
CA LYS A 34 6.87 -15.24 -4.77
C LYS A 34 6.75 -16.49 -3.88
N VAL A 35 7.57 -16.61 -2.84
CA VAL A 35 7.50 -17.71 -1.86
C VAL A 35 6.21 -17.65 -1.03
N LEU A 36 5.70 -16.44 -0.75
CA LEU A 36 4.45 -16.22 -0.03
C LEU A 36 3.19 -16.30 -0.93
N ASP A 37 3.33 -16.79 -2.16
CA ASP A 37 2.26 -16.84 -3.17
C ASP A 37 1.67 -15.46 -3.54
N ILE A 38 2.48 -14.41 -3.41
CA ILE A 38 2.13 -13.05 -3.78
C ILE A 38 2.71 -12.75 -5.16
N LYS A 39 1.86 -12.85 -6.17
CA LYS A 39 2.21 -12.52 -7.55
C LYS A 39 1.91 -11.06 -7.85
N LEU A 40 2.97 -10.26 -8.00
CA LEU A 40 2.89 -8.89 -8.49
C LEU A 40 2.75 -8.87 -10.01
N ALA A 41 2.09 -7.84 -10.51
CA ALA A 41 1.90 -7.59 -11.93
C ALA A 41 2.06 -6.09 -12.25
N GLY A 42 1.99 -5.76 -13.53
CA GLY A 42 1.94 -4.38 -14.00
C GLY A 42 0.72 -3.61 -13.50
N PRO A 43 0.60 -2.32 -13.84
CA PRO A 43 -0.42 -1.41 -13.30
C PRO A 43 -1.86 -1.94 -13.43
N LEU A 44 -2.16 -2.56 -14.56
CA LEU A 44 -3.48 -3.09 -14.89
C LEU A 44 -3.73 -4.51 -14.34
N GLY A 45 -2.83 -5.06 -13.51
CA GLY A 45 -2.93 -6.42 -12.97
C GLY A 45 -2.44 -7.52 -13.92
N ASP A 46 -1.83 -7.14 -15.04
CA ASP A 46 -1.27 -8.02 -16.06
C ASP A 46 0.18 -7.62 -16.38
N GLY A 47 0.95 -8.55 -16.94
CA GLY A 47 2.37 -8.33 -17.27
C GLY A 47 3.26 -8.15 -16.04
N GLU A 48 4.48 -7.68 -16.27
CA GLU A 48 5.48 -7.46 -15.22
C GLU A 48 5.32 -6.10 -14.53
N PRO A 49 5.64 -5.99 -13.23
CA PRO A 49 5.69 -4.70 -12.54
C PRO A 49 6.77 -3.79 -13.14
N ILE A 50 6.52 -2.47 -13.11
CA ILE A 50 7.48 -1.45 -13.56
C ILE A 50 8.29 -1.03 -12.33
N ILE A 51 9.56 -1.45 -12.24
CA ILE A 51 10.43 -1.15 -11.10
C ILE A 51 11.76 -0.57 -11.60
N THR A 52 11.76 0.75 -11.81
CA THR A 52 12.90 1.51 -12.36
C THR A 52 13.46 2.48 -11.33
N ASN A 53 14.54 3.20 -11.67
CA ASN A 53 15.11 4.26 -10.83
C ASN A 53 14.35 5.59 -10.95
N ASP A 54 13.25 5.63 -11.71
CA ASP A 54 12.40 6.81 -11.87
C ASP A 54 10.99 6.60 -11.31
N GLU A 55 10.49 5.37 -11.28
CA GLU A 55 9.18 5.04 -10.74
C GLU A 55 9.05 3.56 -10.36
N VAL A 56 8.17 3.31 -9.38
CA VAL A 56 7.71 1.98 -9.03
C VAL A 56 6.21 1.92 -9.23
N ILE A 57 5.76 1.05 -10.12
CA ILE A 57 4.36 0.85 -10.47
C ILE A 57 4.04 -0.64 -10.50
N PHE A 58 3.07 -1.07 -9.71
CA PHE A 58 2.62 -2.46 -9.71
C PHE A 58 1.19 -2.59 -9.20
N ASN A 59 0.63 -3.78 -9.37
CA ASN A 59 -0.65 -4.20 -8.83
C ASN A 59 -0.55 -5.70 -8.44
N GLY A 60 -1.60 -6.26 -7.84
CA GLY A 60 -1.74 -7.71 -7.74
C GLY A 60 -2.05 -8.32 -9.09
N SER A 61 -1.65 -9.58 -9.32
CA SER A 61 -1.96 -10.27 -10.58
C SER A 61 -3.42 -10.69 -10.65
N LYS A 62 -4.10 -10.36 -11.77
CA LYS A 62 -5.42 -10.93 -12.11
C LYS A 62 -5.36 -12.44 -12.32
N ASN A 63 -4.23 -12.91 -12.85
CA ASN A 63 -3.95 -14.31 -13.09
C ASN A 63 -3.05 -14.86 -11.98
N CYS A 64 -3.49 -14.68 -10.73
CA CYS A 64 -2.74 -15.08 -9.53
C CYS A 64 -2.73 -16.60 -9.29
N GLY A 65 -3.78 -17.32 -9.72
CA GLY A 65 -3.91 -18.76 -9.52
C GLY A 65 -4.58 -19.17 -8.21
N HIS A 66 -4.91 -18.21 -7.33
CA HIS A 66 -5.69 -18.49 -6.13
C HIS A 66 -7.12 -18.94 -6.47
N PRO A 67 -7.76 -19.73 -5.60
CA PRO A 67 -9.16 -20.13 -5.76
C PRO A 67 -10.09 -18.92 -5.91
N LYS A 68 -11.11 -19.07 -6.76
CA LYS A 68 -12.19 -18.09 -6.86
C LYS A 68 -13.10 -18.18 -5.65
N ASN A 69 -13.47 -17.02 -5.12
CA ASN A 69 -14.49 -16.92 -4.08
C ASN A 69 -15.21 -15.57 -4.22
N ASP A 70 -16.43 -15.63 -4.73
CA ASP A 70 -17.23 -14.44 -5.05
C ASP A 70 -17.69 -13.65 -3.82
N ALA A 71 -17.48 -14.17 -2.59
CA ALA A 71 -17.70 -13.41 -1.37
C ALA A 71 -16.58 -12.35 -1.13
N VAL A 72 -15.38 -12.55 -1.69
CA VAL A 72 -14.21 -11.70 -1.49
C VAL A 72 -14.16 -10.55 -2.52
N VAL A 73 -15.16 -9.66 -2.46
CA VAL A 73 -15.27 -8.50 -3.38
C VAL A 73 -14.61 -7.25 -2.79
N ILE A 74 -15.11 -6.80 -1.63
CA ILE A 74 -14.57 -5.65 -0.87
C ILE A 74 -14.11 -6.13 0.51
N PRO A 75 -13.03 -6.93 0.57
CA PRO A 75 -12.48 -7.37 1.84
C PRO A 75 -11.94 -6.22 2.68
N TRP A 76 -12.02 -6.40 3.99
CA TRP A 76 -11.43 -5.55 5.01
C TRP A 76 -10.70 -6.42 6.03
N PRO A 77 -9.54 -6.02 6.58
CA PRO A 77 -8.87 -6.84 7.57
C PRO A 77 -9.66 -6.88 8.89
N ALA A 78 -9.69 -8.03 9.54
CA ALA A 78 -10.20 -8.15 10.90
C ALA A 78 -9.23 -7.49 11.90
N GLU A 79 -9.71 -7.11 13.10
CA GLU A 79 -8.89 -6.45 14.14
C GLU A 79 -7.59 -7.20 14.48
N THR A 80 -7.65 -8.53 14.41
CA THR A 80 -6.46 -9.39 14.48
C THR A 80 -6.27 -10.09 13.15
N VAL A 81 -5.04 -10.10 12.65
CA VAL A 81 -4.68 -10.75 11.38
C VAL A 81 -3.53 -11.74 11.55
N LYS A 82 -3.53 -12.76 10.69
CA LYS A 82 -2.44 -13.72 10.49
C LYS A 82 -1.56 -13.26 9.34
N ASN A 83 -0.28 -13.60 9.43
CA ASN A 83 0.72 -13.33 8.41
C ASN A 83 0.49 -14.18 7.15
N GLY A 84 0.97 -13.71 6.01
CA GLY A 84 0.97 -14.43 4.73
C GLY A 84 -0.39 -14.44 4.03
N VAL A 85 -0.49 -15.31 3.03
CA VAL A 85 -1.68 -15.52 2.20
C VAL A 85 -2.37 -16.80 2.63
N ALA A 86 -3.70 -16.75 2.78
CA ALA A 86 -4.47 -17.93 3.12
C ALA A 86 -4.50 -18.92 1.95
N PRO A 87 -4.21 -20.22 2.17
CA PRO A 87 -4.29 -21.24 1.12
C PRO A 87 -5.69 -21.38 0.51
N LYS A 88 -6.72 -21.08 1.31
CA LYS A 88 -8.13 -21.09 0.92
C LYS A 88 -8.79 -19.82 1.44
N SER A 89 -9.58 -19.18 0.58
CA SER A 89 -10.32 -17.96 0.91
C SER A 89 -11.33 -18.16 2.04
N GLU A 90 -11.91 -19.35 2.16
CA GLU A 90 -12.94 -19.66 3.16
C GLU A 90 -12.36 -19.62 4.59
N ASP A 91 -11.11 -20.05 4.74
CA ASP A 91 -10.42 -20.09 6.04
C ASP A 91 -9.98 -18.68 6.50
N ALA A 92 -9.94 -17.72 5.58
CA ALA A 92 -9.60 -16.33 5.86
C ALA A 92 -10.81 -15.48 6.27
N ILE A 93 -12.02 -15.85 5.86
CA ILE A 93 -13.23 -15.06 6.14
C ILE A 93 -13.70 -15.35 7.57
N VAL A 94 -13.75 -14.32 8.41
CA VAL A 94 -14.16 -14.43 9.82
C VAL A 94 -15.42 -13.65 10.16
N GLY A 95 -15.98 -12.93 9.20
CA GLY A 95 -17.20 -12.18 9.38
C GLY A 95 -17.50 -11.25 8.21
N SER A 96 -18.32 -10.26 8.48
CA SER A 96 -18.68 -9.21 7.52
C SER A 96 -18.54 -7.82 8.14
N TRP A 97 -18.38 -6.84 7.27
CA TRP A 97 -18.53 -5.42 7.58
C TRP A 97 -19.58 -4.85 6.64
N PHE A 98 -19.97 -3.58 6.82
CA PHE A 98 -21.13 -3.02 6.11
C PHE A 98 -21.06 -3.08 4.58
N ALA A 99 -19.87 -3.27 3.99
CA ALA A 99 -19.67 -3.32 2.54
C ALA A 99 -19.08 -4.65 2.01
N GLY A 100 -18.82 -5.66 2.86
CA GLY A 100 -18.18 -6.89 2.41
C GLY A 100 -17.78 -7.85 3.53
N VAL A 101 -16.67 -8.57 3.35
CA VAL A 101 -16.17 -9.58 4.30
C VAL A 101 -15.02 -9.06 5.15
N LEU A 102 -14.91 -9.56 6.37
CA LEU A 102 -13.76 -9.38 7.25
C LEU A 102 -12.79 -10.55 7.07
N LEU A 103 -11.50 -10.23 6.88
CA LEU A 103 -10.43 -11.18 6.63
C LEU A 103 -9.45 -11.26 7.80
N LEU A 104 -9.28 -12.45 8.35
CA LEU A 104 -8.22 -12.78 9.31
C LEU A 104 -6.86 -12.94 8.62
N GLN A 105 -6.80 -13.20 7.32
CA GLN A 105 -5.55 -13.38 6.58
C GLN A 105 -5.74 -12.90 5.14
N ARG A 106 -4.67 -12.43 4.48
CA ARG A 106 -4.78 -11.94 3.11
C ARG A 106 -5.30 -13.04 2.19
N THR A 107 -6.29 -12.71 1.38
CA THR A 107 -6.80 -13.58 0.33
C THR A 107 -7.44 -12.75 -0.78
N CYS A 108 -7.83 -13.39 -1.87
CA CYS A 108 -8.51 -12.74 -2.98
C CYS A 108 -9.64 -13.64 -3.52
N ASN A 109 -10.33 -13.18 -4.55
CA ASN A 109 -11.36 -13.95 -5.26
C ASN A 109 -10.84 -14.59 -6.55
N GLY A 110 -9.56 -14.96 -6.61
CA GLY A 110 -8.88 -15.42 -7.82
C GLY A 110 -8.34 -14.29 -8.71
N ASP A 111 -8.60 -13.03 -8.35
CA ASP A 111 -7.99 -11.83 -8.92
C ASP A 111 -7.32 -11.04 -7.78
N CYS A 112 -5.98 -10.98 -7.73
CA CYS A 112 -5.30 -10.21 -6.69
C CYS A 112 -5.26 -8.70 -6.96
N SER A 113 -5.61 -8.26 -8.17
CA SER A 113 -5.55 -6.85 -8.53
C SER A 113 -6.63 -6.03 -7.80
N TYR A 114 -6.35 -4.75 -7.54
CA TYR A 114 -7.35 -3.84 -7.00
C TYR A 114 -7.16 -2.39 -7.48
N GLU A 115 -6.13 -1.70 -6.99
CA GLU A 115 -5.76 -0.36 -7.42
C GLU A 115 -4.26 -0.36 -7.75
N THR A 116 -3.86 0.48 -8.69
CA THR A 116 -2.44 0.58 -9.04
C THR A 116 -1.68 1.22 -7.89
N PHE A 117 -0.65 0.54 -7.39
CA PHE A 117 0.36 1.20 -6.59
C PHE A 117 1.28 2.00 -7.51
N TYR A 118 1.39 3.31 -7.28
CA TYR A 118 2.24 4.21 -8.06
C TYR A 118 3.09 5.08 -7.14
N PHE A 119 4.41 4.97 -7.25
CA PHE A 119 5.34 5.77 -6.46
C PHE A 119 6.46 6.33 -7.35
N PRO A 120 6.33 7.58 -7.84
CA PRO A 120 7.33 8.19 -8.72
C PRO A 120 8.46 8.85 -7.94
N ARG A 121 9.67 8.84 -8.48
CA ARG A 121 10.80 9.63 -7.96
C ARG A 121 10.52 11.14 -8.10
N VAL A 122 9.94 11.56 -9.22
CA VAL A 122 9.56 12.95 -9.52
C VAL A 122 8.07 13.01 -9.78
N ILE A 123 7.33 13.81 -8.99
CA ILE A 123 5.89 14.01 -9.20
C ILE A 123 5.64 14.94 -10.39
N ASP A 124 4.67 14.57 -11.24
CA ASP A 124 4.25 15.32 -12.43
C ASP A 124 3.95 16.79 -12.11
N LEU A 125 4.47 17.73 -12.92
CA LEU A 125 4.31 19.18 -12.76
C LEU A 125 2.85 19.65 -12.66
N LYS A 126 1.91 18.89 -13.20
CA LYS A 126 0.47 19.15 -13.13
C LYS A 126 -0.10 18.85 -11.74
N GLU A 127 0.46 17.88 -11.04
CA GLU A 127 0.08 17.61 -9.64
C GLU A 127 0.52 18.78 -8.76
N LYS A 128 -0.43 19.31 -8.01
CA LYS A 128 -0.22 20.40 -7.06
C LYS A 128 -0.12 19.82 -5.65
N PRO A 129 0.74 20.38 -4.79
CA PRO A 129 0.70 20.06 -3.38
C PRO A 129 -0.66 20.46 -2.78
N LEU A 130 -1.03 19.81 -1.69
CA LEU A 130 -2.26 20.11 -0.96
C LEU A 130 -2.29 21.56 -0.48
N GLY A 131 -3.35 22.27 -0.84
CA GLY A 131 -3.65 23.60 -0.29
C GLY A 131 -4.27 23.52 1.10
N GLU A 132 -4.60 24.68 1.68
CA GLU A 132 -5.20 24.78 3.01
C GLU A 132 -6.62 24.25 3.08
N ILE A 133 -7.37 24.34 1.97
CA ILE A 133 -8.77 23.93 1.90
C ILE A 133 -8.81 22.47 1.44
N ASP A 134 -9.53 21.63 2.20
CA ASP A 134 -9.80 20.25 1.83
C ASP A 134 -10.95 20.20 0.83
N TYR A 135 -12.11 20.67 1.26
CA TYR A 135 -13.33 20.76 0.46
C TYR A 135 -14.26 21.85 1.01
N TYR A 136 -15.28 22.20 0.24
CA TYR A 136 -16.35 23.10 0.67
C TYR A 136 -17.58 22.30 1.06
N LYS A 137 -18.21 22.62 2.19
CA LYS A 137 -19.53 22.09 2.57
C LYS A 137 -20.59 22.57 1.58
N MET A 138 -21.75 21.91 1.57
CA MET A 138 -22.88 22.31 0.71
C MET A 138 -23.33 23.77 0.92
N ASN A 139 -23.09 24.34 2.10
CA ASN A 139 -23.39 25.74 2.41
C ASN A 139 -22.24 26.71 2.09
N GLY A 140 -21.23 26.27 1.34
CA GLY A 140 -20.10 27.09 0.91
C GLY A 140 -19.02 27.33 1.98
N MET A 141 -19.16 26.81 3.20
CA MET A 141 -18.12 26.95 4.22
C MET A 141 -16.92 26.04 3.91
N PRO A 142 -15.68 26.57 3.90
CA PRO A 142 -14.48 25.75 3.70
C PRO A 142 -14.23 24.85 4.91
N VAL A 143 -13.80 23.62 4.62
CA VAL A 143 -13.19 22.71 5.59
C VAL A 143 -11.69 22.76 5.35
N TYR A 144 -10.93 23.09 6.39
CA TYR A 144 -9.49 23.24 6.32
C TYR A 144 -8.79 21.90 6.60
N ARG A 145 -7.72 21.64 5.85
CA ARG A 145 -6.80 20.53 6.10
C ARG A 145 -6.02 20.77 7.39
N GLU A 146 -5.52 19.68 7.95
CA GLU A 146 -4.57 19.77 9.04
C GLU A 146 -3.27 20.43 8.57
N LYS A 147 -2.67 21.28 9.41
CA LYS A 147 -1.48 22.07 9.03
C LYS A 147 -0.33 21.22 8.50
N TRP A 148 -0.16 20.01 9.02
CA TRP A 148 0.92 19.12 8.58
C TRP A 148 0.71 18.58 7.16
N GLN A 149 -0.51 18.61 6.60
CA GLN A 149 -0.79 18.16 5.22
C GLN A 149 -0.47 19.25 4.19
N VAL A 150 -0.62 20.52 4.57
CA VAL A 150 -0.49 21.65 3.66
C VAL A 150 0.93 21.70 3.06
N GLY A 151 1.00 21.86 1.73
CA GLY A 151 2.26 21.89 0.99
C GLY A 151 2.83 20.51 0.62
N LYS A 152 2.23 19.40 1.11
CA LYS A 152 2.66 18.03 0.76
C LYS A 152 1.93 17.50 -0.47
N TYR A 153 2.55 16.55 -1.16
CA TYR A 153 1.90 15.80 -2.23
C TYR A 153 1.25 14.56 -1.65
N PHE A 154 0.02 14.28 -2.07
CA PHE A 154 -0.80 13.20 -1.56
C PHE A 154 -1.04 12.14 -2.63
N HIS A 155 -0.77 10.89 -2.26
CA HIS A 155 -1.10 9.70 -3.03
C HIS A 155 -1.66 8.64 -2.09
N PHE A 156 -2.35 7.66 -2.67
CA PHE A 156 -2.92 6.55 -1.95
C PHE A 156 -3.02 5.31 -2.85
N CYS A 157 -3.24 4.15 -2.23
CA CYS A 157 -3.52 2.91 -2.94
C CYS A 157 -4.50 2.07 -2.12
N LYS A 158 -5.67 1.77 -2.69
CA LYS A 158 -6.60 0.79 -2.11
C LYS A 158 -6.08 -0.59 -2.44
N THR A 159 -5.80 -1.37 -1.41
CA THR A 159 -5.33 -2.75 -1.57
C THR A 159 -6.42 -3.76 -1.27
N ALA A 160 -7.44 -3.34 -0.51
CA ALA A 160 -8.49 -4.21 0.03
C ALA A 160 -7.91 -5.40 0.82
N PHE A 161 -6.69 -5.29 1.38
CA PHE A 161 -6.03 -6.39 2.08
C PHE A 161 -5.85 -7.66 1.22
N ARG A 162 -5.84 -7.51 -0.11
CA ARG A 162 -5.50 -8.58 -1.07
C ARG A 162 -4.01 -8.93 -0.96
N PRO A 163 -3.55 -10.08 -1.48
CA PRO A 163 -2.18 -10.56 -1.27
C PRO A 163 -1.07 -9.54 -1.57
N TYR A 164 -1.20 -8.74 -2.64
CA TYR A 164 -0.19 -7.72 -3.02
C TYR A 164 -0.09 -6.53 -2.05
N ASP A 165 -1.07 -6.38 -1.14
CA ASP A 165 -1.05 -5.40 -0.04
C ASP A 165 0.25 -5.46 0.76
N LEU A 166 0.75 -6.67 1.03
CA LEU A 166 2.00 -6.84 1.78
C LEU A 166 3.19 -6.21 1.05
N ALA A 167 3.22 -6.27 -0.28
CA ALA A 167 4.27 -5.62 -1.07
C ALA A 167 4.14 -4.09 -1.03
N VAL A 168 2.92 -3.56 -1.06
CA VAL A 168 2.65 -2.11 -0.87
C VAL A 168 3.16 -1.65 0.50
N GLN A 169 2.79 -2.36 1.57
CA GLN A 169 3.24 -2.05 2.92
C GLN A 169 4.77 -2.12 3.05
N CYS A 170 5.40 -3.19 2.56
CA CYS A 170 6.86 -3.32 2.58
C CYS A 170 7.55 -2.17 1.83
N PHE A 171 7.04 -1.79 0.65
CA PHE A 171 7.57 -0.66 -0.09
C PHE A 171 7.49 0.64 0.72
N LEU A 172 6.34 0.92 1.34
CA LEU A 172 6.15 2.14 2.12
C LEU A 172 7.01 2.16 3.40
N VAL A 173 7.24 1.00 4.03
CA VAL A 173 8.19 0.87 5.16
C VAL A 173 9.61 1.23 4.71
N ILE A 174 10.08 0.65 3.60
CA ILE A 174 11.40 0.94 3.02
C ILE A 174 11.52 2.42 2.64
N ALA A 175 10.51 2.96 1.94
CA ALA A 175 10.52 4.35 1.51
C ALA A 175 10.53 5.31 2.71
N LYS A 176 9.77 5.00 3.76
CA LYS A 176 9.73 5.78 5.00
C LYS A 176 11.09 5.78 5.69
N HIS A 177 11.78 4.66 5.78
CA HIS A 177 13.14 4.57 6.34
C HIS A 177 14.10 5.52 5.60
N HIS A 178 14.14 5.46 4.26
CA HIS A 178 15.08 6.27 3.47
C HIS A 178 14.71 7.76 3.38
N LEU A 179 13.44 8.12 3.52
CA LEU A 179 12.96 9.50 3.41
C LEU A 179 12.74 10.18 4.77
N GLY A 180 12.69 9.41 5.86
CA GLY A 180 12.41 9.89 7.21
C GLY A 180 11.15 10.77 7.26
N ASN A 181 11.30 11.97 7.82
CA ASN A 181 10.20 12.93 7.98
C ASN A 181 9.66 13.52 6.67
N LYS A 182 10.33 13.27 5.53
CA LYS A 182 9.84 13.72 4.21
C LYS A 182 8.72 12.84 3.66
N LEU A 183 8.50 11.65 4.23
CA LEU A 183 7.36 10.79 3.90
C LEU A 183 6.54 10.56 5.16
N ILE A 184 5.24 10.80 5.10
CA ILE A 184 4.28 10.44 6.15
C ILE A 184 3.43 9.31 5.58
N VAL A 185 3.23 8.23 6.32
CA VAL A 185 2.45 7.07 5.89
C VAL A 185 1.29 6.89 6.85
N ARG A 186 0.07 6.82 6.32
CA ARG A 186 -1.19 6.56 7.06
C ARG A 186 -1.92 5.39 6.42
N SER A 187 -2.90 4.82 7.12
CA SER A 187 -3.67 3.68 6.66
C SER A 187 -5.07 3.72 7.26
N ASP A 188 -6.05 3.14 6.56
CA ASP A 188 -7.40 2.97 7.10
C ASP A 188 -7.44 2.00 8.29
N GLY A 189 -6.44 1.13 8.44
CA GLY A 189 -6.26 0.30 9.62
C GLY A 189 -4.96 0.59 10.36
N ASP A 190 -4.81 -0.14 11.44
CA ASP A 190 -3.90 0.09 12.55
C ASP A 190 -2.59 -0.73 12.46
N LEU A 191 -1.67 -0.47 13.39
CA LEU A 191 -0.30 -1.00 13.37
C LEU A 191 -0.24 -2.53 13.30
N ASN A 192 -1.22 -3.22 13.88
CA ASN A 192 -1.31 -4.68 13.85
C ASN A 192 -1.33 -5.23 12.41
N HIS A 193 -2.00 -4.53 11.49
CA HIS A 193 -2.07 -4.89 10.08
C HIS A 193 -0.75 -4.71 9.32
N TRP A 194 0.18 -3.95 9.89
CA TRP A 194 1.48 -3.60 9.30
C TRP A 194 2.64 -4.39 9.91
N MET A 195 2.43 -5.08 11.03
CA MET A 195 3.49 -5.80 11.76
C MET A 195 4.26 -6.79 10.89
N GLU A 196 3.59 -7.46 9.97
CA GLU A 196 4.24 -8.41 9.06
C GLU A 196 5.25 -7.70 8.14
N ALA A 197 4.85 -6.60 7.48
CA ALA A 197 5.72 -5.81 6.63
C ALA A 197 6.90 -5.21 7.40
N MET A 198 6.65 -4.70 8.61
CA MET A 198 7.69 -4.21 9.52
C MET A 198 8.67 -5.32 9.89
N THR A 199 8.18 -6.51 10.23
CA THR A 199 9.01 -7.66 10.60
C THR A 199 9.87 -8.12 9.41
N ILE A 200 9.30 -8.16 8.21
CA ILE A 200 10.01 -8.47 6.98
C ILE A 200 11.16 -7.47 6.75
N CYS A 201 10.88 -6.16 6.82
CA CYS A 201 11.87 -5.13 6.57
C CYS A 201 12.96 -5.09 7.66
N LYS A 202 12.58 -5.33 8.92
CA LYS A 202 13.52 -5.51 10.03
C LYS A 202 14.45 -6.70 9.78
N ASN A 203 13.91 -7.85 9.42
CA ASN A 203 14.72 -9.05 9.20
C ASN A 203 15.62 -8.94 7.97
N ALA A 204 15.16 -8.28 6.91
CA ALA A 204 15.93 -8.13 5.67
C ALA A 204 16.99 -7.03 5.75
N PHE A 205 16.70 -5.92 6.42
CA PHE A 205 17.52 -4.69 6.34
C PHE A 205 17.85 -4.04 7.70
N GLY A 206 17.26 -4.52 8.80
CA GLY A 206 17.42 -3.92 10.13
C GLY A 206 16.61 -2.64 10.36
N TYR A 207 15.55 -2.41 9.57
CA TYR A 207 14.71 -1.21 9.71
C TYR A 207 13.73 -1.35 10.88
N GLU A 208 13.86 -0.48 11.88
CA GLU A 208 13.07 -0.50 13.12
C GLU A 208 12.39 0.85 13.43
N ASP A 209 12.61 1.84 12.57
CA ASP A 209 12.21 3.24 12.73
C ASP A 209 10.85 3.56 12.07
N PHE A 210 10.15 2.56 11.55
CA PHE A 210 8.86 2.76 10.92
C PHE A 210 7.79 3.17 11.95
N VAL A 211 7.10 4.26 11.66
CA VAL A 211 5.95 4.74 12.43
C VAL A 211 4.78 4.91 11.46
N LEU A 212 3.69 4.20 11.74
CA LEU A 212 2.41 4.45 11.09
C LEU A 212 1.77 5.68 11.73
N ASN A 213 1.51 6.71 10.93
CA ASN A 213 0.89 7.93 11.41
C ASN A 213 -0.62 7.72 11.53
N GLU A 214 -1.19 8.11 12.67
CA GLU A 214 -2.64 8.10 12.90
C GLU A 214 -3.36 9.19 12.12
#